data_AF-A0A932LST9-F1
#
_entry.id   AF-A0A932LST9-F1
#
_cell.length_a   1.000
_cell.length_b   1.000
_cell.length_c   1.000
_cell.angle_alpha   90.00
_cell.angle_beta   90.00
_cell.angle_gamma   90.00
#
_symmetry.space_group_name_H-M   'P 1'
#
loop_
_entity.id
_entity.type
_entity.pdbx_description
1 polymer ?
#
loop_
_entity_poly.entity_id
_entity_poly.type
_entity_poly.pdbx_seq_one_letter_code
_entity_poly.pdbx_strand_id
1 'polypeptide(L)'
;MKKLLLLIAALSLSAFAQNGTDIVETATQHFTTGWDNFSEPLNLASSNVKWSVSNSRKMTVTFSLVGAVPNKLYQVGVHIFCTTTPGTFGQFPANPSSGNCGQITKQNFTGSVASVEMGVVTTDMHGKGSFKVTVGPIASGTYNLEFTIRNGAGCNLIGGAGNAGCAVDFQSPGPFGTTTSVVVP
;
A
#
# COMPACT_ATOMS: atom_id res chain seq x y z
N MET A 1 69.69 12.45 22.66
CA MET A 1 69.24 11.16 22.06
C MET A 1 67.79 10.92 22.47
N LYS A 2 66.88 10.76 21.48
CA LYS A 2 65.69 9.85 21.42
C LYS A 2 64.78 9.77 22.67
N LYS A 3 63.46 10.01 22.71
CA LYS A 3 62.32 9.92 21.76
C LYS A 3 61.16 10.76 22.36
N LEU A 4 60.56 11.73 21.68
CA LEU A 4 59.33 11.65 20.87
C LEU A 4 58.30 10.58 21.31
N LEU A 5 57.19 11.01 21.91
CA LEU A 5 55.91 10.29 21.94
C LEU A 5 54.77 11.33 21.88
N LEU A 6 54.26 11.57 20.65
CA LEU A 6 52.97 12.17 20.39
C LEU A 6 51.88 11.19 20.84
N LEU A 7 50.89 11.66 21.61
CA LEU A 7 49.57 11.03 21.64
C LEU A 7 48.56 12.01 21.05
N ILE A 8 48.19 11.72 19.81
CA ILE A 8 47.10 12.35 19.06
C ILE A 8 45.80 11.77 19.64
N ALA A 9 45.06 12.56 20.41
CA ALA A 9 43.68 12.26 20.74
C ALA A 9 42.84 12.51 19.47
N ALA A 10 42.68 11.46 18.67
CA ALA A 10 41.81 11.47 17.50
C ALA A 10 40.37 11.72 17.97
N LEU A 11 39.80 12.86 17.56
CA LEU A 11 38.35 13.04 17.50
C LEU A 11 37.79 11.97 16.56
N SER A 12 37.32 10.87 17.12
CA SER A 12 36.42 9.96 16.43
C SER A 12 35.05 10.65 16.33
N LEU A 13 34.89 11.53 15.34
CA LEU A 13 33.59 11.77 14.73
C LEU A 13 33.17 10.44 14.09
N SER A 14 32.53 9.58 14.87
CA SER A 14 31.66 8.55 14.33
C SER A 14 30.44 9.25 13.75
N ALA A 15 30.60 9.78 12.53
CA ALA A 15 29.48 10.02 11.64
C ALA A 15 28.89 8.64 11.33
N PHE A 16 27.96 8.19 12.17
CA PHE A 16 26.99 7.21 11.73
C PHE A 16 26.24 7.88 10.58
N ALA A 17 26.64 7.57 9.35
CA ALA A 17 25.77 7.74 8.21
C ALA A 17 24.53 6.88 8.50
N GLN A 18 23.53 7.50 9.11
CA GLN A 18 22.17 7.00 9.09
C GLN A 18 21.75 7.05 7.62
N ASN A 19 22.10 6.01 6.86
CA ASN A 19 21.30 5.55 5.74
C ASN A 19 19.97 4.95 6.27
N GLY A 20 19.43 5.53 7.34
CA GLY A 20 18.08 5.29 7.78
C GLY A 20 17.21 5.95 6.74
N THR A 21 16.52 5.13 5.95
CA THR A 21 15.26 5.57 5.37
C THR A 21 14.47 6.22 6.48
N ASP A 22 14.35 7.55 6.39
CA ASP A 22 13.77 8.41 7.39
C ASP A 22 12.25 8.18 7.41
N ILE A 23 11.85 7.07 8.02
CA ILE A 23 10.48 6.58 8.11
C ILE A 23 9.79 7.37 9.22
N VAL A 24 8.72 8.07 8.83
CA VAL A 24 7.89 8.87 9.74
C VAL A 24 6.78 8.04 10.35
N GLU A 25 6.26 7.10 9.58
CA GLU A 25 5.11 6.29 9.98
C GLU A 25 5.22 4.89 9.39
N THR A 26 4.80 3.87 10.13
CA THR A 26 4.68 2.50 9.62
C THR A 26 3.61 1.74 10.37
N ALA A 27 2.89 0.86 9.66
CA ALA A 27 1.95 -0.07 10.28
C ALA A 27 1.94 -1.41 9.55
N THR A 28 1.41 -2.42 10.23
CA THR A 28 1.04 -3.72 9.66
C THR A 28 -0.41 -3.98 10.02
N GLN A 29 -1.22 -4.32 9.02
CA GLN A 29 -2.66 -4.54 9.17
C GLN A 29 -3.02 -5.88 8.54
N HIS A 30 -3.86 -6.64 9.21
CA HIS A 30 -4.38 -7.89 8.68
C HIS A 30 -5.51 -7.62 7.70
N PHE A 31 -5.61 -8.47 6.67
CA PHE A 31 -6.75 -8.42 5.77
C PHE A 31 -8.00 -8.95 6.46
N THR A 32 -9.15 -8.43 6.03
CA THR A 32 -10.47 -9.04 6.18
C THR A 32 -10.98 -9.49 4.81
N THR A 33 -12.07 -10.25 4.81
CA THR A 33 -12.84 -10.52 3.59
C THR A 33 -13.28 -9.20 2.95
N GLY A 34 -13.22 -9.15 1.62
CA GLY A 34 -13.76 -8.07 0.81
C GLY A 34 -15.28 -8.02 0.84
N TRP A 35 -15.87 -7.26 -0.08
CA TRP A 35 -17.32 -7.10 -0.20
C TRP A 35 -17.93 -7.65 -1.48
N ASP A 36 -17.13 -8.11 -2.44
CA ASP A 36 -17.64 -8.62 -3.72
C ASP A 36 -17.59 -10.15 -3.81
N ASN A 37 -16.62 -10.82 -3.15
CA ASN A 37 -16.46 -12.27 -3.21
C ASN A 37 -16.08 -12.87 -1.85
N PHE A 38 -17.08 -13.41 -1.14
CA PHE A 38 -16.91 -14.00 0.20
C PHE A 38 -16.38 -15.45 0.18
N SER A 39 -16.24 -16.05 -1.00
CA SER A 39 -15.81 -17.46 -1.15
C SER A 39 -14.31 -17.62 -1.33
N GLU A 40 -13.57 -16.53 -1.51
CA GLU A 40 -12.13 -16.58 -1.71
C GLU A 40 -11.40 -17.03 -0.44
N PRO A 41 -10.58 -18.09 -0.53
CA PRO A 41 -9.81 -18.54 0.61
C PRO A 41 -8.71 -17.53 0.93
N LEU A 42 -8.50 -17.23 2.20
CA LEU A 42 -7.32 -16.53 2.69
C LEU A 42 -7.11 -16.85 4.17
N ASN A 43 -5.87 -17.10 4.58
CA ASN A 43 -5.54 -17.12 5.99
C ASN A 43 -5.40 -15.67 6.49
N LEU A 44 -6.51 -15.11 7.00
CA LEU A 44 -6.57 -13.72 7.47
C LEU A 44 -5.61 -13.43 8.64
N ALA A 45 -5.29 -14.45 9.46
CA ALA A 45 -4.34 -14.30 10.56
C ALA A 45 -2.88 -14.18 10.08
N SER A 46 -2.55 -14.71 8.90
CA SER A 46 -1.19 -14.67 8.34
C SER A 46 -1.02 -13.64 7.22
N SER A 47 -2.11 -13.31 6.52
CA SER A 47 -2.10 -12.36 5.41
C SER A 47 -2.22 -10.94 5.92
N ASN A 48 -1.44 -10.03 5.34
CA ASN A 48 -1.34 -8.66 5.83
C ASN A 48 -0.88 -7.69 4.74
N VAL A 49 -1.14 -6.41 4.99
CA VAL A 49 -0.47 -5.29 4.33
C VAL A 49 0.42 -4.59 5.34
N LYS A 50 1.70 -4.42 4.98
CA LYS A 50 2.65 -3.60 5.74
C LYS A 50 2.98 -2.36 4.92
N TRP A 51 2.94 -1.20 5.55
CA TRP A 51 3.29 0.04 4.88
C TRP A 51 4.15 0.94 5.76
N SER A 52 4.87 1.86 5.11
CA SER A 52 5.66 2.89 5.76
C SER A 52 5.76 4.15 4.90
N VAL A 53 5.71 5.33 5.51
CA VAL A 53 5.94 6.62 4.85
C VAL A 53 7.27 7.20 5.30
N SER A 54 7.99 7.82 4.37
CA SER A 54 9.26 8.50 4.66
C SER A 54 9.18 10.01 4.50
N ASN A 55 10.13 10.75 5.09
CA ASN A 55 10.28 12.20 4.92
C ASN A 55 10.52 12.62 3.46
N SER A 56 10.91 11.69 2.60
CA SER A 56 11.00 11.93 1.14
C SER A 56 9.64 11.86 0.42
N ARG A 57 8.53 11.79 1.17
CA ARG A 57 7.14 11.64 0.68
C ARG A 57 6.94 10.38 -0.17
N LYS A 58 7.62 9.31 0.22
CA LYS A 58 7.47 7.99 -0.41
C LYS A 58 6.81 7.04 0.56
N MET A 59 5.77 6.36 0.10
CA MET A 59 5.11 5.27 0.81
C MET A 59 5.58 3.94 0.25
N THR A 60 6.16 3.08 1.08
CA THR A 60 6.43 1.69 0.72
C THR A 60 5.28 0.84 1.22
N VAL A 61 4.71 0.00 0.36
CA VAL A 61 3.61 -0.92 0.69
C VAL A 61 4.03 -2.33 0.29
N THR A 62 3.82 -3.29 1.19
CA THR A 62 4.06 -4.72 0.97
C THR A 62 2.79 -5.48 1.26
N PHE A 63 2.23 -6.09 0.22
CA PHE A 63 1.09 -6.99 0.31
C PHE A 63 1.61 -8.42 0.49
N SER A 64 1.05 -9.17 1.44
CA SER A 64 1.41 -10.57 1.71
C SER A 64 0.15 -11.41 1.82
N LEU A 65 0.00 -12.38 0.91
CA LEU A 65 -1.12 -13.32 0.87
C LEU A 65 -0.63 -14.71 1.25
N VAL A 66 -1.39 -15.38 2.12
CA VAL A 66 -1.15 -16.76 2.56
C VAL A 66 -2.47 -17.52 2.54
N GLY A 67 -2.51 -18.66 1.84
CA GLY A 67 -3.72 -19.46 1.72
C GLY A 67 -4.74 -18.89 0.73
N ALA A 68 -4.29 -18.03 -0.18
CA ALA A 68 -5.08 -17.58 -1.33
C ALA A 68 -5.26 -18.71 -2.37
N VAL A 69 -6.09 -18.50 -3.40
CA VAL A 69 -6.21 -19.48 -4.49
C VAL A 69 -4.83 -19.67 -5.15
N PRO A 70 -4.33 -20.90 -5.32
CA PRO A 70 -3.04 -21.14 -5.96
C PRO A 70 -2.98 -20.66 -7.42
N ASN A 71 -1.81 -20.19 -7.86
CA ASN A 71 -1.54 -19.74 -9.24
C ASN A 71 -2.52 -18.67 -9.77
N LYS A 72 -3.09 -17.86 -8.87
CA LYS A 72 -4.04 -16.80 -9.21
C LYS A 72 -3.35 -15.44 -9.22
N LEU A 73 -3.74 -14.62 -10.19
CA LEU A 73 -3.33 -13.23 -10.29
C LEU A 73 -4.36 -12.36 -9.53
N TYR A 74 -3.86 -11.57 -8.59
CA TYR A 74 -4.63 -10.58 -7.86
C TYR A 74 -4.06 -9.19 -8.13
N GLN A 75 -4.92 -8.19 -8.25
CA GLN A 75 -4.51 -6.81 -8.36
C GLN A 75 -4.53 -6.15 -6.98
N VAL A 76 -3.51 -5.35 -6.70
CA VAL A 76 -3.37 -4.68 -5.40
C VAL A 76 -3.51 -3.18 -5.55
N GLY A 77 -4.22 -2.57 -4.61
CA GLY A 77 -4.55 -1.16 -4.69
C GLY A 77 -4.91 -0.54 -3.34
N VAL A 78 -5.35 0.71 -3.42
CA VAL A 78 -5.83 1.48 -2.28
C VAL A 78 -7.04 2.31 -2.70
N HIS A 79 -8.02 2.39 -1.81
CA HIS A 79 -9.08 3.38 -1.81
C HIS A 79 -8.67 4.54 -0.91
N ILE A 80 -8.67 5.74 -1.48
CA ILE A 80 -8.46 6.99 -0.77
C ILE A 80 -9.85 7.56 -0.48
N PHE A 81 -10.22 7.66 0.80
CA PHE A 81 -11.49 8.28 1.20
C PHE A 81 -11.31 9.80 1.23
N CYS A 82 -12.08 10.48 0.37
CA CYS A 82 -11.85 11.88 0.06
C CYS A 82 -13.09 12.55 -0.51
N THR A 83 -13.10 13.89 -0.52
CA THR A 83 -14.04 14.68 -1.33
C THR A 83 -13.43 15.02 -2.68
N THR A 84 -12.15 15.38 -2.68
CA THR A 84 -11.34 15.63 -3.87
C THR A 84 -10.03 14.86 -3.77
N THR A 85 -9.48 14.43 -4.91
CA THR A 85 -8.18 13.77 -4.97
C THR A 85 -7.30 14.44 -6.02
N PRO A 86 -5.98 14.53 -5.82
CA PRO A 86 -5.06 14.72 -6.94
C PRO A 86 -5.29 13.62 -7.97
N GLY A 87 -5.02 13.92 -9.25
CA GLY A 87 -5.17 12.94 -10.33
C GLY A 87 -4.23 11.74 -10.26
N THR A 88 -3.25 11.80 -9.35
CA THR A 88 -2.27 10.73 -9.12
C THR A 88 -2.02 10.57 -7.62
N PHE A 89 -1.58 9.36 -7.24
CA PHE A 89 -1.02 9.06 -5.93
C PHE A 89 0.39 8.51 -6.15
N GLY A 90 1.39 9.40 -6.01
CA GLY A 90 2.74 9.14 -6.50
C GLY A 90 2.75 9.00 -8.03
N GLN A 91 3.36 7.93 -8.53
CA GLN A 91 3.42 7.63 -9.96
C GLN A 91 2.16 6.94 -10.51
N PHE A 92 1.19 6.59 -9.67
CA PHE A 92 0.00 5.85 -10.09
C PHE A 92 -1.19 6.80 -10.35
N PRO A 93 -1.96 6.59 -11.43
CA PRO A 93 -3.18 7.34 -11.65
C PRO A 93 -4.21 7.03 -10.58
N ALA A 94 -4.90 8.06 -10.11
CA ALA A 94 -6.13 7.90 -9.34
C ALA A 94 -7.31 7.69 -10.28
N ASN A 95 -8.35 6.98 -9.83
CA ASN A 95 -9.61 6.86 -10.54
C ASN A 95 -10.76 7.22 -9.58
N PRO A 96 -11.53 8.29 -9.84
CA PRO A 96 -11.46 9.16 -11.02
C PRO A 96 -10.17 9.99 -11.10
N SER A 97 -9.68 10.27 -12.31
CA SER A 97 -8.32 10.79 -12.57
C SER A 97 -8.10 12.28 -12.35
N SER A 98 -9.11 13.00 -11.87
CA SER A 98 -8.99 14.37 -11.36
C SER A 98 -10.36 14.87 -10.93
N GLY A 99 -10.46 15.49 -9.75
CA GLY A 99 -11.67 16.16 -9.29
C GLY A 99 -12.30 15.47 -8.08
N ASN A 100 -13.61 15.31 -8.12
CA ASN A 100 -14.38 14.76 -7.00
C ASN A 100 -14.22 13.25 -6.93
N CYS A 101 -14.05 12.74 -5.70
CA CYS A 101 -14.02 11.31 -5.44
C CYS A 101 -15.42 10.72 -5.71
N GLY A 102 -15.47 9.51 -6.27
CA GLY A 102 -16.72 8.86 -6.66
C GLY A 102 -17.45 8.28 -5.44
N GLN A 103 -18.77 8.45 -5.38
CA GLN A 103 -19.56 7.82 -4.32
C GLN A 103 -19.83 6.34 -4.65
N ILE A 104 -19.53 5.48 -3.69
CA ILE A 104 -19.90 4.06 -3.75
C ILE A 104 -20.53 3.64 -2.42
N THR A 105 -21.45 2.68 -2.50
CA THR A 105 -22.08 2.06 -1.33
C THR A 105 -21.71 0.59 -1.27
N LYS A 106 -21.03 0.18 -0.20
CA LYS A 106 -20.62 -1.22 0.07
C LYS A 106 -20.75 -1.51 1.55
N GLN A 107 -21.10 -2.74 1.93
CA GLN A 107 -21.22 -3.17 3.33
C GLN A 107 -22.01 -2.20 4.22
N ASN A 108 -23.14 -1.67 3.71
CA ASN A 108 -24.02 -0.68 4.38
C ASN A 108 -23.39 0.68 4.69
N PHE A 109 -22.24 1.00 4.08
CA PHE A 109 -21.59 2.31 4.18
C PHE A 109 -21.52 2.98 2.81
N THR A 110 -21.86 4.27 2.76
CA THR A 110 -21.70 5.11 1.57
C THR A 110 -20.54 6.06 1.79
N GLY A 111 -19.53 5.97 0.92
CA GLY A 111 -18.32 6.79 1.00
C GLY A 111 -17.93 7.34 -0.36
N SER A 112 -17.26 8.49 -0.36
CA SER A 112 -16.61 9.05 -1.54
C SER A 112 -15.15 8.58 -1.58
N VAL A 113 -14.75 7.90 -2.65
CA VAL A 113 -13.43 7.30 -2.79
C VAL A 113 -12.80 7.56 -4.14
N ALA A 114 -11.47 7.60 -4.16
CA ALA A 114 -10.66 7.42 -5.35
C ALA A 114 -9.88 6.11 -5.26
N SER A 115 -9.84 5.34 -6.33
CA SER A 115 -9.12 4.07 -6.41
C SER A 115 -7.75 4.29 -7.05
N VAL A 116 -6.71 3.68 -6.49
CA VAL A 116 -5.35 3.67 -7.05
C VAL A 116 -4.89 2.23 -7.11
N GLU A 117 -4.38 1.83 -8.27
CA GLU A 117 -3.99 0.47 -8.56
C GLU A 117 -2.48 0.42 -8.72
N MET A 118 -1.81 -0.32 -7.83
CA MET A 118 -0.35 -0.20 -7.64
C MET A 118 0.45 -1.35 -8.26
N GLY A 119 -0.23 -2.44 -8.65
CA GLY A 119 0.41 -3.59 -9.27
C GLY A 119 -0.39 -4.87 -9.06
N VAL A 120 0.31 -5.99 -9.14
CA VAL A 120 -0.29 -7.33 -9.06
C VAL A 120 0.54 -8.26 -8.18
N VAL A 121 -0.14 -9.21 -7.53
CA VAL A 121 0.45 -10.35 -6.84
C VAL A 121 0.02 -11.61 -7.59
N THR A 122 0.97 -12.46 -7.95
CA THR A 122 0.68 -13.83 -8.37
C THR A 122 0.98 -14.77 -7.21
N THR A 123 0.02 -15.61 -6.85
CA THR A 123 0.23 -16.64 -5.83
C THR A 123 0.95 -17.84 -6.41
N ASP A 124 1.76 -18.51 -5.61
CA ASP A 124 2.38 -19.79 -5.96
C ASP A 124 1.38 -20.96 -5.89
N MET A 125 1.89 -22.17 -6.15
CA MET A 125 1.09 -23.40 -6.07
C MET A 125 0.55 -23.73 -4.67
N HIS A 126 1.02 -23.04 -3.63
CA HIS A 126 0.57 -23.18 -2.25
C HIS A 126 -0.30 -21.99 -1.79
N GLY A 127 -0.67 -21.09 -2.69
CA GLY A 127 -1.48 -19.92 -2.36
C GLY A 127 -0.73 -18.83 -1.60
N LYS A 128 0.60 -18.77 -1.71
CA LYS A 128 1.44 -17.71 -1.13
C LYS A 128 1.85 -16.71 -2.20
N GLY A 129 1.76 -15.42 -1.90
CA GLY A 129 2.20 -14.36 -2.82
C GLY A 129 2.60 -13.11 -2.06
N SER A 130 3.55 -12.36 -2.61
CA SER A 130 3.91 -11.06 -2.06
C SER A 130 4.26 -10.06 -3.16
N PHE A 131 3.90 -8.80 -2.93
CA PHE A 131 4.24 -7.69 -3.81
C PHE A 131 4.64 -6.49 -2.96
N LYS A 132 5.78 -5.88 -3.29
CA LYS A 132 6.30 -4.68 -2.65
C LYS A 132 6.42 -3.56 -3.67
N VAL A 133 5.89 -2.40 -3.35
CA VAL A 133 5.94 -1.20 -4.17
C VAL A 133 6.38 0.01 -3.34
N THR A 134 7.13 0.91 -3.96
CA THR A 134 7.39 2.25 -3.41
C THR A 134 6.65 3.27 -4.26
N VAL A 135 5.68 3.93 -3.66
CA VAL A 135 4.85 4.97 -4.25
C VAL A 135 5.45 6.33 -3.88
N GLY A 136 5.74 7.17 -4.87
CA GLY A 136 6.03 8.57 -4.63
C GLY A 136 6.88 9.26 -5.70
N PRO A 137 7.09 10.58 -5.54
CA PRO A 137 6.65 11.39 -4.39
C PRO A 137 5.13 11.58 -4.35
N ILE A 138 4.52 11.39 -3.19
CA ILE A 138 3.10 11.66 -2.94
C ILE A 138 2.96 13.13 -2.51
N ALA A 139 1.85 13.78 -2.87
CA ALA A 139 1.56 15.12 -2.36
C ALA A 139 1.46 15.09 -0.82
N SER A 140 1.94 16.13 -0.15
CA SER A 140 1.85 16.26 1.31
C SER A 140 0.39 16.33 1.74
N GLY A 141 0.04 15.70 2.86
CA GLY A 141 -1.31 15.74 3.41
C GLY A 141 -1.66 14.51 4.24
N THR A 142 -2.86 14.51 4.79
CA THR A 142 -3.44 13.37 5.51
C THR A 142 -4.35 12.59 4.57
N TYR A 143 -4.09 11.29 4.44
CA TYR A 143 -4.85 10.38 3.60
C TYR A 143 -5.55 9.33 4.46
N ASN A 144 -6.85 9.12 4.24
CA ASN A 144 -7.59 8.03 4.86
C ASN A 144 -7.65 6.88 3.86
N LEU A 145 -6.88 5.84 4.13
CA LEU A 145 -6.60 4.76 3.19
C LEU A 145 -7.28 3.45 3.60
N GLU A 146 -7.77 2.73 2.60
CA GLU A 146 -8.20 1.33 2.72
C GLU A 146 -7.50 0.53 1.62
N PHE A 147 -6.75 -0.49 1.98
CA PHE A 147 -6.02 -1.32 1.03
C PHE A 147 -6.93 -2.40 0.48
N THR A 148 -6.83 -2.67 -0.82
CA THR A 148 -7.69 -3.64 -1.51
C THR A 148 -6.88 -4.67 -2.28
N ILE A 149 -7.39 -5.90 -2.31
CA ILE A 149 -6.96 -6.98 -3.20
C ILE A 149 -8.15 -7.31 -4.09
N ARG A 150 -7.97 -7.21 -5.40
CA ARG A 150 -8.99 -7.46 -6.41
C ARG A 150 -8.73 -8.75 -7.16
N ASN A 151 -9.82 -9.40 -7.58
CA ASN A 151 -9.76 -10.48 -8.54
C ASN A 151 -9.25 -9.97 -9.91
N GLY A 152 -8.22 -10.61 -10.45
CA GLY A 152 -7.71 -10.34 -11.80
C GLY A 152 -6.67 -9.21 -11.86
N ALA A 153 -6.58 -8.57 -13.03
CA ALA A 153 -5.69 -7.46 -13.30
C ALA A 153 -6.27 -6.50 -14.36
N GLY A 154 -5.76 -5.26 -14.37
CA GLY A 154 -6.23 -4.19 -15.24
C GLY A 154 -7.45 -3.41 -14.74
N CYS A 155 -7.84 -3.59 -13.48
CA CYS A 155 -8.95 -2.86 -12.89
C CYS A 155 -8.67 -1.36 -12.92
N ASN A 156 -9.67 -0.56 -13.31
CA ASN A 156 -9.60 0.89 -13.33
C ASN A 156 -8.47 1.49 -14.19
N LEU A 157 -7.81 0.69 -15.05
CA LEU A 157 -6.75 1.11 -15.95
C LEU A 157 -7.22 1.14 -17.41
N ILE A 158 -6.99 2.27 -18.10
CA ILE A 158 -7.26 2.38 -19.53
C ILE A 158 -6.38 1.36 -20.27
N GLY A 159 -7.01 0.51 -21.09
CA GLY A 159 -6.30 -0.53 -21.86
C GLY A 159 -5.86 -1.75 -21.04
N GLY A 160 -6.27 -1.86 -19.76
CA GLY A 160 -5.87 -2.96 -18.85
C GLY A 160 -6.40 -4.36 -19.19
N ALA A 161 -6.89 -4.60 -20.42
CA ALA A 161 -7.52 -5.86 -20.85
C ALA A 161 -8.72 -6.35 -20.02
N GLY A 162 -9.14 -5.61 -18.97
CA GLY A 162 -10.44 -5.76 -18.28
C GLY A 162 -10.77 -7.19 -17.87
N ASN A 163 -9.78 -7.99 -17.44
CA ASN A 163 -10.01 -9.39 -17.12
C ASN A 163 -10.88 -9.50 -15.84
N ALA A 164 -12.19 -9.64 -16.08
CA ALA A 164 -13.26 -10.14 -15.25
C ALA A 164 -13.28 -9.72 -13.76
N GLY A 165 -14.25 -8.86 -13.44
CA GLY A 165 -14.85 -8.73 -12.10
C GLY A 165 -14.41 -7.52 -11.31
N CYS A 166 -13.10 -7.25 -11.21
CA CYS A 166 -12.54 -6.22 -10.30
C CYS A 166 -13.12 -6.24 -8.89
N ALA A 167 -13.65 -7.41 -8.52
CA ALA A 167 -14.27 -7.71 -7.26
C ALA A 167 -13.21 -7.53 -6.19
N VAL A 168 -13.51 -6.77 -5.14
CA VAL A 168 -12.66 -6.72 -3.96
C VAL A 168 -12.85 -8.03 -3.20
N ASP A 169 -11.86 -8.90 -3.34
CA ASP A 169 -11.78 -10.21 -2.69
C ASP A 169 -11.35 -10.03 -1.23
N PHE A 170 -10.43 -9.10 -0.96
CA PHE A 170 -9.92 -8.79 0.39
C PHE A 170 -9.69 -7.30 0.60
N GLN A 171 -9.78 -6.85 1.85
CA GLN A 171 -9.64 -5.43 2.23
C GLN A 171 -8.93 -5.28 3.58
N SER A 172 -8.40 -4.10 3.87
CA SER A 172 -7.74 -3.78 5.14
C SER A 172 -7.83 -2.27 5.39
N PRO A 173 -8.01 -1.79 6.63
CA PRO A 173 -7.91 -2.53 7.91
C PRO A 173 -9.19 -3.26 8.38
N GLY A 174 -10.32 -3.04 7.73
CA GLY A 174 -11.60 -3.64 8.14
C GLY A 174 -12.67 -3.47 7.07
N PRO A 175 -13.97 -3.65 7.41
CA PRO A 175 -15.09 -3.42 6.50
C PRO A 175 -15.06 -2.03 5.84
N PHE A 176 -15.71 -1.88 4.70
CA PHE A 176 -15.61 -0.74 3.80
C PHE A 176 -15.94 0.54 4.57
N GLY A 177 -15.05 1.53 4.46
CA GLY A 177 -15.12 2.77 5.24
C GLY A 177 -14.30 2.75 6.53
N THR A 178 -13.77 1.59 6.94
CA THR A 178 -12.73 1.51 7.97
C THR A 178 -11.40 1.90 7.33
N THR A 179 -10.84 3.02 7.74
CA THR A 179 -9.62 3.56 7.14
C THR A 179 -8.47 3.64 8.12
N THR A 180 -7.26 3.65 7.58
CA THR A 180 -6.07 4.08 8.32
C THR A 180 -5.71 5.50 7.88
N SER A 181 -5.54 6.40 8.84
CA SER A 181 -5.05 7.74 8.55
C SER A 181 -3.53 7.68 8.39
N VAL A 182 -3.02 8.25 7.31
CA VAL A 182 -1.59 8.26 6.97
C VAL A 182 -1.17 9.70 6.70
N VAL A 183 -0.09 10.14 7.34
CA VAL A 183 0.43 11.49 7.15
C VAL A 183 1.63 11.45 6.21
N VAL A 184 1.49 12.11 5.06
CA VAL A 184 2.59 12.38 4.14
C VAL A 184 3.13 13.78 4.44
N PRO A 185 4.42 13.91 4.82
CA PRO A 185 5.01 15.20 5.22
C PRO A 185 5.13 16.19 4.05
#